data_AF-A0AAV4FS34-F1
#
_entry.id   AF-A0AAV4FS34-F1
#
_cell.length_a   1.000
_cell.length_b   1.000
_cell.length_c   1.000
_cell.angle_alpha   90.00
_cell.angle_beta   90.00
_cell.angle_gamma   90.00
#
_symmetry.space_group_name_H-M   'P 1'
#
loop_
_entity.id
_entity.type
_entity.pdbx_description
1 polymer ?
#
loop_
_entity_poly.entity_id
_entity_poly.type
_entity_poly.pdbx_seq_one_letter_code
_entity_poly.pdbx_strand_id
1 'polypeptide(L)'
;MPDVCHRCGGRVYPVERVDVGALFHRRCFRCKICGLQLSLRTFNWDQSNNPPDIYCQAHMPRHVGCIDSEAVGIKTAIGAPKRGVALSDQVSNYDWSMYQLQAFATFVVVVVVVVVVVVVVVQFF
;
A
#
# COMPACT_ATOMS: atom_id res chain seq x y z
N MET A 1 -1.17 -22.45 -29.62
CA MET A 1 -2.07 -22.38 -28.45
C MET A 1 -2.72 -21.01 -28.50
N PRO A 2 -4.06 -20.86 -28.58
CA PRO A 2 -4.65 -19.53 -28.58
C PRO A 2 -4.45 -18.88 -27.19
N ASP A 3 -3.97 -17.63 -27.17
CA ASP A 3 -3.90 -16.82 -25.95
C ASP A 3 -5.31 -16.43 -25.54
N VAL A 4 -5.95 -17.25 -24.70
CA VAL A 4 -7.34 -17.08 -24.28
C VAL A 4 -7.43 -16.64 -22.83
N CYS A 5 -8.29 -15.65 -22.59
CA CYS A 5 -8.62 -15.14 -21.28
C CYS A 5 -9.36 -16.20 -20.47
N HIS A 6 -8.80 -16.57 -19.32
CA HIS A 6 -9.40 -17.60 -18.47
C HIS A 6 -10.78 -17.20 -17.91
N ARG A 7 -11.02 -15.90 -17.71
CA ARG A 7 -12.29 -15.37 -17.16
C ARG A 7 -13.43 -15.26 -18.18
N CYS A 8 -13.07 -14.97 -19.42
CA CYS A 8 -14.01 -14.49 -20.43
C CYS A 8 -14.00 -15.32 -21.71
N GLY A 9 -13.03 -16.24 -21.86
CA GLY A 9 -12.90 -17.10 -23.04
C GLY A 9 -12.51 -16.35 -24.33
N GLY A 10 -12.31 -15.03 -24.26
CA GLY A 10 -11.92 -14.21 -25.41
C GLY A 10 -10.42 -14.24 -25.67
N ARG A 11 -10.01 -13.91 -26.91
CA ARG A 11 -8.58 -13.80 -27.27
C ARG A 11 -7.95 -12.60 -26.56
N VAL A 12 -6.76 -12.80 -25.99
CA VAL A 12 -5.98 -11.78 -25.31
C VAL A 12 -4.95 -11.23 -26.27
N TYR A 13 -5.06 -9.95 -26.60
CA TYR A 13 -4.04 -9.27 -27.39
C TYR A 13 -2.82 -8.93 -26.52
N PRO A 14 -1.61 -8.85 -27.10
CA PRO A 14 -0.38 -8.58 -26.34
C PRO A 14 -0.44 -7.32 -25.46
N VAL A 15 -1.17 -6.29 -25.89
CA VAL A 15 -1.31 -5.03 -25.16
C VAL A 15 -2.08 -5.19 -23.84
N GLU A 16 -3.03 -6.12 -23.79
CA GLU A 16 -3.85 -6.40 -22.61
C GLU A 16 -3.42 -7.68 -21.89
N ARG A 17 -2.32 -8.31 -22.32
CA ARG A 17 -1.85 -9.58 -21.79
C ARG A 17 -1.35 -9.42 -20.35
N VAL A 18 -1.96 -10.20 -19.46
CA VAL A 18 -1.52 -10.36 -18.08
C VAL A 18 -1.30 -11.86 -17.84
N ASP A 19 -0.06 -12.21 -17.49
CA ASP A 19 0.37 -13.58 -17.21
C ASP A 19 0.64 -13.70 -15.70
N VAL A 20 -0.17 -14.51 -15.02
CA VAL A 20 -0.10 -14.76 -13.57
C VAL A 20 -0.34 -16.24 -13.27
N GLY A 21 0.27 -17.12 -14.08
CA GLY A 21 -0.02 -18.55 -14.11
C GLY A 21 -1.20 -18.93 -15.01
N ALA A 22 -2.10 -18.00 -15.30
CA ALA A 22 -3.08 -18.08 -16.38
C ALA A 22 -3.19 -16.73 -17.11
N LEU A 23 -3.65 -16.76 -18.36
CA LEU A 23 -3.80 -15.58 -19.21
C LEU A 23 -5.11 -14.85 -18.91
N PHE A 24 -5.00 -13.54 -18.67
CA PHE A 24 -6.14 -12.65 -18.45
C PHE A 24 -5.97 -11.36 -19.26
N HIS A 25 -7.10 -10.71 -19.59
CA HIS A 25 -7.08 -9.30 -19.99
C HIS A 25 -6.83 -8.40 -18.76
N ARG A 26 -6.19 -7.26 -18.96
CA ARG A 26 -6.07 -6.20 -17.95
C ARG A 26 -7.41 -5.82 -17.30
N ARG A 27 -8.48 -5.77 -18.11
CA ARG A 27 -9.85 -5.50 -17.62
C ARG A 27 -10.47 -6.69 -16.89
N CYS A 28 -10.10 -7.90 -17.28
CA CYS A 28 -10.56 -9.13 -16.65
C CYS A 28 -9.79 -9.47 -15.38
N PHE A 29 -8.79 -8.68 -15.00
CA PHE A 29 -8.03 -8.89 -13.78
C PHE A 29 -8.74 -8.28 -12.57
N ARG A 30 -9.79 -8.95 -12.06
CA ARG A 30 -10.60 -8.48 -10.93
C ARG A 30 -10.70 -9.53 -9.83
N CYS A 31 -10.80 -9.08 -8.59
CA CYS A 31 -11.06 -9.96 -7.44
C CYS A 31 -12.42 -10.65 -7.59
N LYS A 32 -12.47 -11.97 -7.30
CA LYS A 32 -13.72 -12.75 -7.31
C LYS A 32 -14.75 -12.28 -6.27
N ILE A 33 -14.29 -11.75 -5.13
CA ILE A 33 -15.15 -11.36 -4.01
C ILE A 33 -15.65 -9.91 -4.15
N CYS A 34 -14.77 -8.93 -4.37
CA CYS A 34 -15.16 -7.53 -4.45
C CYS A 34 -15.30 -6.97 -5.87
N GLY A 35 -14.90 -7.69 -6.91
CA GLY A 35 -14.91 -7.16 -8.27
C GLY A 35 -13.92 -6.02 -8.53
N LEU A 36 -13.08 -5.65 -7.54
CA LEU A 36 -12.08 -4.60 -7.70
C LEU A 36 -11.06 -5.01 -8.75
N GLN A 37 -10.75 -4.10 -9.68
CA GLN A 37 -9.67 -4.30 -10.64
C GLN A 37 -8.34 -4.27 -9.89
N LEU A 38 -7.64 -5.39 -9.93
CA LEU A 38 -6.34 -5.52 -9.29
C LEU A 38 -5.25 -5.08 -10.25
N SER A 39 -4.08 -4.78 -9.71
CA SER A 39 -2.87 -4.54 -10.49
C SER A 39 -1.89 -5.68 -10.25
N LEU A 40 -0.92 -5.86 -11.16
CA LEU A 40 0.19 -6.81 -11.01
C LEU A 40 1.01 -6.61 -9.71
N ARG A 41 0.84 -5.47 -9.02
CA ARG A 41 1.53 -5.19 -7.75
C ARG A 41 0.76 -5.62 -6.50
N THR A 42 -0.55 -5.83 -6.59
CA THR A 42 -1.43 -5.96 -5.40
C THR A 42 -2.34 -7.18 -5.45
N PHE A 43 -2.16 -8.05 -6.46
CA PHE A 43 -2.95 -9.27 -6.59
C PHE A 43 -2.36 -10.39 -5.76
N ASN A 44 -3.23 -11.26 -5.25
CA ASN A 44 -2.84 -12.53 -4.67
C ASN A 44 -3.64 -13.62 -5.38
N TRP A 45 -3.03 -14.78 -5.55
CA TRP A 45 -3.64 -15.94 -6.18
C TRP A 45 -3.54 -17.11 -5.22
N ASP A 46 -4.61 -17.90 -5.13
CA ASP A 46 -4.63 -19.09 -4.31
C ASP A 46 -4.12 -20.27 -5.14
N GLN A 47 -2.97 -20.81 -4.77
CA GLN A 47 -2.37 -21.97 -5.43
C GLN A 47 -3.09 -23.29 -5.09
N SER A 48 -3.90 -23.29 -4.02
CA SER A 48 -4.70 -24.46 -3.64
C SER A 48 -5.85 -24.73 -4.60
N ASN A 49 -6.32 -23.72 -5.33
CA ASN A 49 -7.41 -23.87 -6.28
C ASN A 49 -6.87 -23.98 -7.71
N ASN A 50 -7.36 -24.98 -8.46
CA ASN A 50 -7.01 -25.15 -9.87
C ASN A 50 -8.31 -25.19 -10.69
N PRO A 51 -8.63 -24.15 -11.49
CA PRO A 51 -7.78 -23.03 -11.89
C PRO A 51 -7.59 -21.94 -10.81
N PRO A 52 -6.49 -21.16 -10.87
CA PRO A 52 -6.17 -20.17 -9.85
C PRO A 52 -7.15 -18.99 -9.88
N ASP A 53 -7.88 -18.82 -8.79
CA ASP A 53 -8.75 -17.66 -8.58
C ASP A 53 -7.93 -16.45 -8.07
N ILE A 54 -8.27 -15.25 -8.55
CA ILE A 54 -7.59 -14.01 -8.18
C ILE A 54 -8.34 -13.31 -7.05
N TYR A 55 -7.60 -12.96 -6.00
CA TYR A 55 -8.10 -12.27 -4.81
C TYR A 55 -7.34 -10.96 -4.58
N CYS A 56 -8.03 -9.99 -3.97
CA CYS A 56 -7.33 -8.84 -3.41
C CYS A 56 -6.63 -9.25 -2.11
N GLN A 57 -5.64 -8.48 -1.70
CA GLN A 57 -4.89 -8.76 -0.48
C GLN A 57 -5.79 -8.81 0.78
N ALA A 58 -6.91 -8.07 0.79
CA ALA A 58 -7.91 -8.14 1.86
C ALA A 58 -8.78 -9.41 1.84
N HIS A 59 -9.02 -10.01 0.67
CA HIS A 59 -9.87 -11.19 0.49
C HIS A 59 -9.09 -12.50 0.30
N MET A 60 -7.77 -12.47 0.47
CA MET A 60 -6.95 -13.67 0.36
C MET A 60 -7.28 -14.63 1.52
N PRO A 61 -7.64 -15.90 1.24
CA PRO A 61 -7.79 -16.91 2.27
C PRO A 61 -6.44 -17.10 2.95
N ARG A 62 -6.29 -16.61 4.18
CA ARG A 62 -5.07 -16.82 4.96
C ARG A 62 -5.15 -18.21 5.57
N HIS A 63 -4.40 -19.15 5.01
CA HIS A 63 -4.08 -20.38 5.72
C HIS A 63 -3.18 -20.00 6.91
N VAL A 64 -3.81 -19.76 8.05
CA VAL A 64 -3.11 -19.76 9.33
C VAL A 64 -2.58 -21.18 9.46
N GLY A 65 -1.26 -21.35 9.46
CA GLY A 65 -0.63 -22.65 9.65
C GLY A 65 -1.21 -23.34 10.89
N CYS A 66 -1.16 -24.67 10.92
CA CYS A 66 -1.53 -25.43 12.11
C CYS A 66 -0.71 -24.86 13.29
N ILE A 67 -1.36 -24.07 14.15
CA ILE A 67 -0.84 -23.75 15.45
C ILE A 67 -1.24 -24.93 16.34
N ASP A 68 -0.27 -25.68 16.80
CA ASP A 68 -0.47 -26.62 17.87
C ASP A 68 -1.08 -25.86 19.06
N SER A 69 -2.15 -26.42 19.62
CA SER A 69 -3.03 -25.71 20.56
C SER A 69 -2.38 -25.39 21.92
N GLU A 70 -1.10 -25.74 22.08
CA GLU A 70 -0.32 -25.67 23.31
C GLU A 70 0.61 -24.45 23.37
N ALA A 71 0.80 -23.71 22.27
CA ALA A 71 1.64 -22.52 22.25
C ALA A 71 0.94 -21.33 22.97
N VAL A 72 1.23 -21.17 24.27
CA VAL A 72 0.70 -20.11 25.16
C VAL A 72 0.91 -18.70 24.59
N GLY A 73 1.94 -18.48 23.77
CA GLY A 73 2.25 -17.18 23.16
C GLY A 73 1.26 -16.69 22.09
N ILE A 74 0.37 -17.54 21.56
CA ILE A 74 -0.50 -17.19 20.42
C ILE A 74 -1.91 -16.79 20.87
N LYS A 75 -2.33 -17.21 22.07
CA LYS A 75 -3.69 -16.99 22.60
C LYS A 75 -4.03 -15.51 22.76
N THR A 76 -3.07 -14.70 23.20
CA THR A 76 -3.18 -13.24 23.32
C THR A 76 -3.15 -12.54 21.97
N ALA A 77 -2.50 -13.13 20.96
CA ALA A 77 -2.38 -12.56 19.61
C ALA A 77 -3.63 -12.79 18.74
N ILE A 78 -4.36 -13.90 18.94
CA ILE A 78 -5.60 -14.21 18.18
C ILE A 78 -6.74 -13.24 18.53
N GLY A 79 -6.76 -12.73 19.76
CA GLY A 79 -7.70 -11.70 20.23
C GLY A 79 -7.29 -10.27 19.86
N ALA A 80 -6.10 -10.05 19.28
CA ALA A 80 -5.71 -8.74 18.81
C ALA A 80 -6.59 -8.36 17.60
N PRO A 81 -7.10 -7.11 17.52
CA PRO A 81 -7.86 -6.67 16.37
C PRO A 81 -6.99 -6.84 15.14
N LYS A 82 -7.42 -7.71 14.22
CA LYS A 82 -6.74 -7.98 12.96
C LYS A 82 -6.66 -6.65 12.23
N ARG A 83 -5.50 -5.98 12.27
CA ARG A 83 -5.20 -4.87 11.38
C ARG A 83 -5.23 -5.44 9.98
N GLY A 84 -6.37 -5.26 9.34
CA GLY A 84 -6.60 -5.58 7.95
C GLY A 84 -5.50 -4.94 7.11
N VAL A 85 -5.27 -5.57 5.98
CA VAL A 85 -4.43 -5.10 4.88
C VAL A 85 -4.76 -3.64 4.55
N ALA A 86 -4.00 -2.72 5.13
CA ALA A 86 -4.02 -1.29 4.83
C ALA A 86 -2.76 -0.59 5.37
N LEU A 87 -1.63 -1.31 5.48
CA LEU A 87 -0.36 -0.73 5.98
C LEU A 87 0.46 -0.04 4.86
N SER A 88 -0.03 -0.05 3.61
CA SER A 88 0.61 0.63 2.49
C SER A 88 0.12 2.06 2.27
N ASP A 89 -1.05 2.43 2.79
CA ASP A 89 -1.65 3.75 2.49
C ASP A 89 -1.25 4.82 3.52
N GLN A 90 -0.59 4.43 4.62
CA GLN A 90 -0.08 5.38 5.62
C GLN A 90 1.18 6.13 5.16
N VAL A 91 1.86 5.70 4.09
CA VAL A 91 3.03 6.43 3.54
C VAL A 91 2.64 7.51 2.53
N SER A 92 1.38 7.58 2.10
CA SER A 92 0.94 8.64 1.16
C SER A 92 0.39 9.88 1.85
N ASN A 93 0.33 9.90 3.19
CA ASN A 93 -0.30 10.97 3.96
C ASN A 93 0.70 11.68 4.89
N TYR A 94 1.97 11.74 4.50
CA TYR A 94 2.86 12.75 5.05
C TYR A 94 2.51 14.08 4.37
N ASP A 95 1.66 14.87 5.03
CA ASP A 95 1.41 16.25 4.63
C ASP A 95 2.68 17.08 4.90
N TRP A 96 3.48 17.29 3.84
CA TRP A 96 4.74 18.03 3.89
C TRP A 96 4.56 19.55 4.15
N SER A 97 3.33 20.02 4.35
CA SER A 97 3.00 21.42 4.69
C SER A 97 3.72 21.92 5.96
N MET A 98 3.98 21.03 6.93
CA MET A 98 4.64 21.38 8.20
C MET A 98 6.07 21.91 8.01
N TYR A 99 6.82 21.42 7.01
CA TYR A 99 8.21 21.86 6.77
C TYR A 99 8.33 23.24 6.13
N GLN A 100 7.29 23.73 5.45
CA GLN A 100 7.31 25.09 4.88
C GLN A 100 7.16 26.15 5.98
N LEU A 101 6.25 25.98 6.95
CA LEU A 101 6.04 26.95 8.04
C LEU A 101 7.25 27.07 8.97
N GLN A 102 8.00 25.98 9.17
CA GLN A 102 9.16 25.97 10.07
C GLN A 102 10.36 26.76 9.50
N ALA A 103 10.51 26.82 8.17
CA ALA A 103 11.57 27.59 7.50
C ALA A 103 11.29 29.12 7.51
N PHE A 104 10.02 29.54 7.43
CA PHE A 104 9.67 30.96 7.54
C PHE A 104 9.88 31.49 8.97
N ALA A 105 9.50 30.71 9.98
CA ALA A 105 9.68 31.09 11.38
C ALA A 105 11.17 31.27 11.74
N THR A 106 12.05 30.38 11.30
CA THR A 106 13.49 30.50 11.56
C THR A 106 14.11 31.69 10.84
N PHE A 107 13.73 31.97 9.59
CA PHE A 107 14.23 33.13 8.86
C PHE A 107 13.85 34.46 9.53
N VAL A 108 12.57 34.62 9.94
CA VAL A 108 12.12 35.83 10.62
C VAL A 108 12.84 36.03 11.96
N VAL A 109 13.03 34.96 12.74
CA VAL A 109 13.77 35.04 14.02
C VAL A 109 15.23 35.45 13.80
N VAL A 110 15.93 34.88 12.82
CA VAL A 110 17.32 35.25 12.51
C VAL A 110 17.41 36.71 12.07
N VAL A 111 16.52 37.17 11.18
CA VAL A 111 16.50 38.58 10.73
C VAL A 111 16.24 39.52 11.90
N VAL A 112 15.25 39.24 12.75
CA VAL A 112 14.95 40.08 13.93
C VAL A 112 16.14 40.13 14.89
N VAL A 113 16.76 38.99 15.19
CA VAL A 113 17.94 38.94 16.08
C VAL A 113 19.10 39.73 15.49
N VAL A 114 19.41 39.56 14.20
CA VAL A 114 20.49 40.31 13.54
C VAL A 114 20.21 41.81 13.53
N VAL A 115 18.98 42.23 13.20
CA VAL A 115 18.60 43.66 13.22
C VAL A 115 18.70 44.23 14.62
N VAL A 116 18.21 43.53 15.65
CA VAL A 116 18.30 43.97 17.04
C VAL A 116 19.76 44.07 17.47
N VAL A 117 20.59 43.08 17.18
CA VAL A 117 22.03 43.10 17.53
C VAL A 117 22.74 44.25 16.83
N VAL A 118 22.50 44.46 15.53
CA VAL A 118 23.11 45.57 14.78
C VAL A 118 22.66 46.92 15.33
N VAL A 119 21.37 47.11 15.60
CA VAL A 119 20.85 48.36 16.17
C VAL A 119 21.43 48.62 17.56
N VAL A 120 21.49 47.60 18.42
CA VAL A 120 22.09 47.73 19.76
C VAL A 120 23.58 48.03 19.65
N VAL A 121 24.34 47.36 18.79
CA VAL A 121 25.77 47.64 18.61
C VAL A 121 25.99 49.06 18.10
N VAL A 122 25.24 49.53 17.10
CA VAL A 122 25.38 50.89 16.55
C VAL A 122 24.96 51.99 17.54
N GLN A 123 24.06 51.71 18.49
CA GLN A 123 23.65 52.68 19.52
C GLN A 123 24.66 52.79 20.69
N PHE A 124 25.55 51.82 20.86
CA PHE A 124 26.50 51.76 21.97
C PHE A 124 27.96 52.10 21.58
N PHE A 125 28.19 52.56 20.34
CA PHE A 125 29.46 53.13 19.85
C PHE A 125 29.24 54.57 19.38
#